data_AF-A0A1Y2JY61-F1
#
_entry.id   AF-A0A1Y2JY61-F1
#
_cell.length_a   1.000
_cell.length_b   1.000
_cell.length_c   1.000
_cell.angle_alpha   90.00
_cell.angle_beta   90.00
_cell.angle_gamma   90.00
#
_symmetry.space_group_name_H-M   'P 1'
#
loop_
_entity.id
_entity.type
_entity.pdbx_description
1 polymer ?
#
loop_
_entity_poly.entity_id
_entity_poly.type
_entity_poly.pdbx_seq_one_letter_code
_entity_poly.pdbx_strand_id
1 'polypeptide(L)'
;MTKPARSSRASARVIPLRKGTTLEMVRLVCPDAAQATRIAEIFGLPVLDGDAICDLHQRLISETADALGEGLNERAMQIHLQRIVGSYVGSAHGAGQFY
;
A
#
# COMPACT_ATOMS: atom_id res chain seq x y z
N MET A 1 10.12 54.84 16.60
CA MET A 1 10.22 53.77 15.58
C MET A 1 10.25 52.42 16.30
N THR A 2 9.13 51.68 16.31
CA THR A 2 8.98 50.38 16.97
C THR A 2 9.33 49.25 16.00
N LYS A 3 10.35 48.45 16.32
CA LYS A 3 10.74 47.25 15.56
C LYS A 3 9.72 46.11 15.81
N PRO A 4 9.18 45.43 14.79
CA PRO A 4 8.36 44.24 15.02
C PRO A 4 9.25 43.08 15.46
N ALA A 5 8.87 42.43 16.57
CA ALA A 5 9.51 41.21 17.05
C ALA A 5 9.26 40.07 16.04
N ARG A 6 10.34 39.44 15.55
CA ARG A 6 10.24 38.25 14.68
C ARG A 6 9.70 37.08 15.51
N SER A 7 8.51 36.61 15.16
CA SER A 7 7.94 35.36 15.66
C SER A 7 8.91 34.21 15.36
N SER A 8 9.34 33.49 16.40
CA SER A 8 10.13 32.28 16.27
C SER A 8 9.26 31.20 15.62
N ARG A 9 9.63 30.79 14.40
CA ARG A 9 8.99 29.68 13.70
C ARG A 9 9.25 28.42 14.53
N ALA A 10 8.20 27.84 15.10
CA ALA A 10 8.29 26.57 15.81
C ALA A 10 8.90 25.51 14.87
N SER A 11 9.95 24.84 15.33
CA SER A 11 10.59 23.76 14.57
C SER A 11 9.56 22.65 14.32
N ALA A 12 9.38 22.25 13.06
CA ALA A 12 8.47 21.18 12.70
C ALA A 12 8.92 19.89 13.39
N ARG A 13 7.99 19.25 14.11
CA ARG A 13 8.27 17.99 14.83
C ARG A 13 8.60 16.91 13.80
N VAL A 14 9.84 16.46 13.76
CA VAL A 14 10.27 15.36 12.89
C VAL A 14 9.65 14.08 13.42
N ILE A 15 8.59 13.59 12.76
CA ILE A 15 7.98 12.30 13.05
C ILE A 15 8.91 11.24 12.44
N PRO A 16 9.47 10.30 13.23
CA PRO A 16 10.24 9.20 12.68
C PRO A 16 9.39 8.44 11.65
N LEU A 17 9.90 8.29 10.43
CA LEU A 17 9.27 7.40 9.46
C LEU A 17 9.23 6.00 10.07
N ARG A 18 8.03 5.49 10.38
CA ARG A 18 7.87 4.06 10.66
C ARG A 18 8.37 3.30 9.43
N LYS A 19 9.15 2.24 9.64
CA LYS A 19 9.51 1.32 8.57
C LYS A 19 8.20 0.88 7.90
N GLY A 20 8.09 1.11 6.59
CA GLY A 20 6.92 0.70 5.84
C GLY A 20 6.77 -0.83 5.89
N THR A 21 5.52 -1.30 5.88
CA THR A 21 5.23 -2.73 5.71
C THR A 21 5.83 -3.23 4.40
N THR A 22 6.49 -4.39 4.43
CA THR A 22 7.08 -5.02 3.25
C THR A 22 6.30 -6.26 2.83
N LEU A 23 6.53 -6.73 1.60
CA LEU A 23 5.94 -7.98 1.11
C LEU A 23 6.43 -9.19 1.91
N GLU A 24 7.67 -9.16 2.41
CA GLU A 24 8.21 -10.21 3.29
C GLU A 24 7.43 -10.26 4.60
N MET A 25 7.06 -9.11 5.18
CA MET A 25 6.22 -9.07 6.38
C MET A 25 4.84 -9.66 6.09
N VAL A 26 4.22 -9.33 4.94
CA VAL A 26 2.92 -9.90 4.53
C VAL A 26 3.00 -11.42 4.40
N ARG A 27 4.06 -11.95 3.78
CA ARG A 27 4.25 -13.40 3.58
C ARG A 27 4.35 -14.20 4.88
N LEU A 28 4.72 -13.55 5.99
CA LEU A 28 4.78 -14.22 7.29
C LEU A 28 3.41 -14.34 7.99
N VAL A 29 2.44 -13.53 7.57
CA VAL A 29 1.15 -13.38 8.28
C VAL A 29 -0.06 -13.73 7.42
N CYS A 30 0.07 -13.70 6.10
CA CYS A 30 -1.01 -14.05 5.18
C CYS A 30 -0.82 -15.46 4.61
N PRO A 31 -1.92 -16.21 4.38
CA PRO A 31 -1.85 -17.51 3.74
C PRO A 31 -1.39 -17.38 2.28
N ASP A 32 -0.58 -18.34 1.82
CA ASP A 32 -0.32 -18.54 0.40
C ASP A 32 -1.55 -19.15 -0.31
N ALA A 33 -1.50 -19.23 -1.64
CA ALA A 33 -2.62 -19.74 -2.46
C ALA A 33 -3.02 -21.19 -2.08
N ALA A 34 -2.05 -22.03 -1.72
CA ALA A 34 -2.31 -23.41 -1.33
C ALA A 34 -2.97 -23.48 0.06
N GLN A 35 -2.53 -22.65 1.00
CA GLN A 35 -3.15 -22.49 2.32
C GLN A 35 -4.58 -21.95 2.20
N ALA A 36 -4.80 -20.92 1.37
CA ALA A 36 -6.12 -20.35 1.14
C ALA A 36 -7.10 -21.38 0.54
N THR A 37 -6.63 -22.19 -0.42
CA THR A 37 -7.44 -23.28 -1.01
C THR A 37 -7.83 -24.32 0.04
N ARG A 38 -6.88 -24.78 0.86
CA ARG A 38 -7.17 -25.73 1.95
C ARG A 38 -8.14 -25.17 2.98
N ILE A 39 -8.00 -23.88 3.34
CA ILE A 39 -8.95 -23.21 4.25
C ILE A 39 -10.35 -23.23 3.64
N ALA A 40 -10.48 -22.88 2.35
CA ALA A 40 -11.76 -22.89 1.67
C ALA A 40 -12.40 -24.28 1.67
N GLU A 41 -11.63 -25.34 1.39
CA GLU A 41 -12.11 -26.73 1.42
C GLU A 41 -12.55 -27.16 2.82
N ILE A 42 -11.73 -26.92 3.85
CA ILE A 42 -12.00 -27.35 5.24
C ILE A 42 -13.27 -26.72 5.78
N PHE A 43 -13.49 -25.44 5.48
CA PHE A 43 -14.63 -24.68 6.00
C PHE A 43 -15.82 -24.62 5.04
N GLY A 44 -15.73 -25.29 3.88
CA GLY A 44 -16.78 -25.26 2.86
C GLY A 44 -17.04 -23.86 2.29
N LEU A 45 -16.01 -23.02 2.22
CA LEU A 45 -16.07 -21.68 1.65
C LEU A 45 -15.82 -21.72 0.13
N PRO A 46 -16.31 -20.72 -0.63
CA PRO A 46 -15.95 -20.58 -2.03
C PRO A 46 -14.44 -20.40 -2.20
N VAL A 47 -13.84 -21.12 -3.16
CA VAL A 47 -12.45 -20.90 -3.56
C VAL A 47 -12.38 -19.58 -4.33
N LEU A 48 -11.50 -18.68 -3.87
CA LEU A 48 -11.27 -17.40 -4.55
C LEU A 48 -10.35 -17.61 -5.76
N ASP A 49 -10.71 -16.97 -6.88
CA ASP A 49 -9.84 -16.85 -8.04
C ASP A 49 -8.79 -15.75 -7.80
N GLY A 50 -7.69 -16.13 -7.16
CA GLY A 50 -6.60 -15.21 -6.82
C GLY A 50 -5.90 -14.62 -8.05
N ASP A 51 -5.81 -15.39 -9.13
CA ASP A 51 -5.14 -14.97 -10.37
C ASP A 51 -5.96 -13.89 -11.07
N ALA A 52 -7.27 -14.09 -11.23
CA ALA A 52 -8.15 -13.08 -11.82
C ALA A 52 -8.20 -11.77 -11.00
N ILE A 53 -8.14 -11.87 -9.66
CA ILE A 53 -8.05 -10.69 -8.78
C ILE A 53 -6.72 -9.95 -8.99
N CYS A 54 -5.60 -10.68 -9.09
CA CYS A 54 -4.29 -10.11 -9.36
C CYS A 54 -4.27 -9.38 -10.71
N ASP A 55 -4.80 -10.01 -11.76
CA ASP A 55 -4.90 -9.44 -13.11
C ASP A 55 -5.77 -8.18 -13.15
N LEU A 56 -6.87 -8.16 -12.37
CA LEU A 56 -7.70 -6.97 -12.24
C LEU A 56 -6.96 -5.82 -11.58
N HIS A 57 -6.22 -6.10 -10.49
CA HIS A 57 -5.40 -5.08 -9.82
C HIS A 57 -4.28 -4.56 -10.73
N GLN A 58 -3.61 -5.43 -11.48
CA GLN A 58 -2.57 -5.04 -12.42
C GLN A 58 -3.14 -4.08 -13.47
N ARG A 59 -4.27 -4.44 -14.12
CA ARG A 59 -4.92 -3.58 -15.12
C ARG A 59 -5.31 -2.23 -14.53
N LEU A 60 -5.94 -2.21 -13.36
CA LEU A 60 -6.33 -0.97 -12.69
C LEU A 60 -5.13 -0.04 -12.43
N ILE A 61 -4.02 -0.60 -11.95
CA ILE A 61 -2.80 0.18 -11.67
C ILE A 61 -2.17 0.70 -12.96
N SER A 62 -2.04 -0.14 -13.99
CA SER A 62 -1.45 0.23 -15.27
C SER A 62 -2.29 1.29 -16.00
N GLU A 63 -3.59 1.07 -16.15
CA GLU A 63 -4.49 2.03 -16.83
C GLU A 63 -4.52 3.39 -16.12
N THR A 64 -4.50 3.39 -14.78
CA THR A 64 -4.43 4.62 -14.00
C THR A 64 -3.08 5.33 -14.19
N ALA A 65 -1.98 4.59 -14.23
CA ALA A 65 -0.65 5.15 -14.48
C ALA A 65 -0.56 5.78 -15.88
N ASP A 66 -1.10 5.10 -16.89
CA ASP A 66 -1.13 5.59 -18.28
C ASP A 66 -1.94 6.89 -18.38
N ALA A 67 -3.13 6.92 -17.77
CA ALA A 67 -3.99 8.12 -17.77
C ALA A 67 -3.35 9.32 -17.04
N LEU A 68 -2.49 9.08 -16.05
CA LEU A 68 -1.77 10.11 -15.30
C LEU A 68 -0.44 10.52 -15.95
N GLY A 69 0.06 9.75 -16.92
CA GLY A 69 1.41 9.89 -17.48
C GLY A 69 1.70 11.24 -18.13
N GLU A 70 0.71 11.89 -18.74
CA GLU A 70 0.86 13.22 -19.34
C GLU A 70 0.88 14.35 -18.28
N GLY A 71 0.27 14.10 -17.11
CA GLY A 71 0.10 15.11 -16.06
C GLY A 71 1.17 15.08 -14.96
N LEU A 72 1.94 14.00 -14.86
CA LEU A 72 2.94 13.80 -13.82
C LEU A 72 4.32 13.56 -14.42
N ASN A 73 5.34 14.21 -13.87
CA ASN A 73 6.72 13.80 -14.13
C ASN A 73 7.00 12.42 -13.52
N GLU A 74 8.02 11.75 -14.03
CA GLU A 74 8.39 10.38 -13.62
C GLU A 74 8.56 10.22 -12.11
N ARG A 75 9.18 11.21 -11.44
CA ARG A 75 9.40 11.14 -10.00
C ARG A 75 8.08 11.22 -9.22
N ALA A 76 7.16 12.09 -9.65
CA ALA A 76 5.83 12.19 -9.07
C ALA A 76 5.03 10.90 -9.26
N MET A 77 5.11 10.29 -10.46
CA MET A 77 4.49 9.00 -10.75
C MET A 77 5.01 7.89 -9.83
N GLN A 78 6.34 7.77 -9.68
CA GLN A 78 6.95 6.78 -8.78
C GLN A 78 6.46 6.95 -7.32
N ILE A 79 6.43 8.18 -6.80
CA ILE A 79 5.97 8.45 -5.44
C ILE A 79 4.47 8.12 -5.30
N HIS A 80 3.67 8.43 -6.32
CA HIS A 80 2.24 8.14 -6.32
C HIS A 80 1.96 6.64 -6.30
N LEU A 81 2.58 5.87 -7.21
CA LEU A 81 2.43 4.42 -7.28
C LEU A 81 2.96 3.73 -6.02
N GLN A 82 4.09 4.19 -5.47
CA GLN A 82 4.61 3.67 -4.21
C GLN A 82 3.63 3.84 -3.04
N ARG A 83 2.86 4.94 -3.01
CA ARG A 83 1.83 5.17 -1.98
C ARG A 83 0.63 4.25 -2.16
N ILE A 84 0.18 4.05 -3.40
CA ILE A 84 -0.95 3.15 -3.72
C ILE A 84 -0.57 1.70 -3.39
N VAL A 85 0.55 1.21 -3.92
CA VAL A 85 1.00 -0.16 -3.65
C VAL A 85 1.30 -0.34 -2.16
N GLY A 86 1.92 0.66 -1.53
CA GLY A 86 2.19 0.65 -0.09
C GLY A 86 0.92 0.55 0.78
N SER A 87 -0.20 1.13 0.36
CA SER A 87 -1.46 1.01 1.10
C SER A 87 -2.06 -0.40 0.99
N TYR A 88 -1.98 -1.04 -0.18
CA TYR A 88 -2.38 -2.44 -0.34
C TYR A 88 -1.54 -3.39 0.51
N VAL A 89 -0.20 -3.23 0.49
CA VAL A 89 0.71 -4.04 1.31
C VAL A 89 0.45 -3.83 2.81
N GLY A 90 0.26 -2.58 3.23
CA GLY A 90 -0.08 -2.25 4.61
C GLY A 90 -1.42 -2.86 5.05
N SER A 91 -2.44 -2.81 4.19
CA SER A 91 -3.75 -3.41 4.45
C SER A 91 -3.67 -4.92 4.56
N ALA A 92 -2.95 -5.59 3.66
CA ALA A 92 -2.78 -7.04 3.67
C ALA A 92 -2.11 -7.51 4.96
N HIS A 93 -1.00 -6.87 5.36
CA HIS A 93 -0.33 -7.20 6.62
C HIS A 93 -1.21 -6.93 7.84
N GLY A 94 -1.98 -5.83 7.84
CA GLY A 94 -2.92 -5.52 8.91
C GLY A 94 -4.00 -6.60 9.04
N ALA A 95 -4.53 -7.10 7.92
CA ALA A 95 -5.49 -8.19 7.90
C ALA A 95 -4.87 -9.52 8.38
N GLY A 96 -3.71 -9.91 7.86
CA GLY A 96 -3.05 -11.18 8.26
C GLY A 96 -2.51 -11.19 9.70
N GLN A 97 -2.31 -10.02 10.33
CA GLN A 97 -2.02 -9.96 11.76
C GLN A 97 -3.25 -10.23 12.64
N PHE A 98 -4.45 -10.00 12.11
CA PHE A 98 -5.70 -10.08 12.86
C PHE A 98 -6.46 -11.40 12.64
N TYR A 99 -6.48 -11.88 11.39
CA TYR A 99 -7.14 -13.13 10.97
C TYR A 99 -6.13 -14.26 10.83
#